data_AF-A0A847ZS13-F1
#
_entry.id   AF-A0A847ZS13-F1
#
_cell.length_a   1.000
_cell.length_b   1.000
_cell.length_c   1.000
_cell.angle_alpha   90.00
_cell.angle_beta   90.00
_cell.angle_gamma   90.00
#
_symmetry.space_group_name_H-M   'P 1'
#
loop_
_entity.id
_entity.type
_entity.pdbx_description
1 polymer ?
#
loop_
_entity_poly.entity_id
_entity_poly.type
_entity_poly.pdbx_seq_one_letter_code
_entity_poly.pdbx_strand_id
1 'polypeptide(L)' 'MSHLVETMAYANAVPWHGLGNNVQEDASIEEWQQQAGLDWSVSKRPVHFAG' A
#
# COMPACT_ATOMS: atom_id res chain seq x y z
N MET A 1 -13.72 -11.02 4.92
CA MET A 1 -12.49 -10.35 5.40
C MET A 1 -11.73 -9.61 4.28
N SER A 2 -12.21 -9.60 3.03
CA SER A 2 -11.63 -8.84 1.91
C SER A 2 -11.93 -7.34 1.92
N HIS A 3 -12.71 -6.87 2.89
CA HIS A 3 -13.25 -5.52 2.95
C HIS A 3 -12.30 -4.50 3.62
N LEU A 4 -11.01 -4.82 3.79
CA LEU A 4 -10.04 -3.95 4.46
C LEU A 4 -8.83 -3.56 3.61
N VAL A 5 -8.79 -3.94 2.33
CA VAL A 5 -7.72 -3.51 1.41
C VAL A 5 -8.29 -2.51 0.40
N GLU A 6 -8.84 -1.42 0.90
CA GLU A 6 -9.38 -0.34 0.06
C GLU A 6 -8.26 0.37 -0.72
N THR A 7 -7.01 0.27 -0.26
CA THR A 7 -5.85 0.98 -0.82
C THR A 7 -4.91 0.10 -1.63
N MET A 8 -5.32 -1.07 -2.15
CA MET A 8 -4.43 -1.86 -3.01
C MET A 8 -4.25 -1.20 -4.38
N ALA A 9 -3.04 -0.80 -4.75
CA ALA A 9 -2.75 -0.38 -6.13
C ALA A 9 -2.73 -1.60 -7.08
N TYR A 10 -3.33 -1.46 -8.27
CA TYR A 10 -3.30 -2.49 -9.31
C TYR A 10 -3.27 -1.91 -10.73
N ALA A 11 -2.67 -2.65 -11.66
CA ALA A 11 -2.72 -2.39 -13.09
C ALA A 11 -3.27 -3.62 -13.83
N ASN A 12 -3.79 -3.42 -15.04
CA ASN A 12 -4.32 -4.43 -15.94
C ASN A 12 -5.59 -5.17 -15.48
N ALA A 13 -5.54 -5.92 -14.38
CA ALA A 13 -6.65 -6.75 -13.92
C ALA A 13 -7.22 -6.26 -12.59
N VAL A 14 -8.54 -6.18 -12.50
CA VAL A 14 -9.25 -5.82 -11.27
C VAL A 14 -9.08 -6.96 -10.24
N PRO A 15 -8.70 -6.66 -8.98
CA PRO A 15 -8.61 -7.67 -7.92
C PRO A 15 -9.93 -8.41 -7.70
N TRP A 16 -9.86 -9.65 -7.20
CA TRP A 16 -11.01 -10.55 -7.03
C TRP A 16 -12.15 -9.98 -6.17
N HIS A 17 -11.85 -9.05 -5.26
CA HIS A 17 -12.83 -8.40 -4.41
C HIS A 17 -13.33 -7.05 -4.94
N GLY A 18 -12.83 -6.58 -6.09
CA GLY A 18 -13.29 -5.36 -6.75
C GLY A 18 -12.93 -4.05 -6.04
N LEU A 19 -11.99 -4.07 -5.09
CA LEU A 19 -11.54 -2.87 -4.36
C LEU A 19 -10.07 -2.58 -4.69
N GLY A 20 -9.64 -1.34 -4.46
CA GLY A 20 -8.28 -0.87 -4.72
C GLY A 20 -8.24 0.33 -5.67
N ASN A 21 -7.03 0.85 -5.87
CA ASN A 21 -6.74 1.99 -6.73
C ASN A 21 -6.18 1.49 -8.07
N ASN A 22 -6.83 1.84 -9.17
CA ASN A 22 -6.30 1.54 -10.50
C ASN A 22 -5.15 2.50 -10.83
N VAL A 23 -4.06 1.95 -11.34
CA VAL A 23 -2.85 2.68 -11.74
C VAL A 23 -2.56 2.41 -13.22
N GLN A 24 -2.02 3.40 -13.93
CA GLN A 24 -1.55 3.20 -15.31
C GLN A 24 -0.42 2.16 -15.35
N GLU A 25 -0.34 1.42 -16.45
CA GLU A 25 0.63 0.33 -16.61
C GLU A 25 2.09 0.83 -16.61
N ASP A 26 2.32 2.07 -17.07
CA ASP A 26 3.61 2.74 -17.12
C ASP A 26 3.86 3.71 -15.96
N ALA A 27 3.02 3.68 -14.92
CA ALA A 27 3.18 4.55 -13.76
C ALA A 27 4.50 4.30 -13.01
N SER A 28 5.03 5.37 -12.43
CA SER A 28 6.26 5.36 -11.65
C SER A 28 6.12 4.58 -10.33
N ILE A 29 7.24 4.12 -9.78
CA ILE A 29 7.23 3.41 -8.51
C ILE A 29 6.74 4.31 -7.35
N GLU A 30 6.95 5.61 -7.45
CA GLU A 30 6.46 6.60 -6.50
C GLU A 30 4.93 6.71 -6.52
N GLU A 31 4.31 6.72 -7.70
CA GLU A 31 2.85 6.68 -7.84
C GLU A 31 2.29 5.37 -7.30
N TRP A 32 2.94 4.24 -7.59
CA TRP A 32 2.58 2.95 -7.01
C TRP A 32 2.63 2.97 -5.48
N GLN A 33 3.66 3.55 -4.88
CA GLN A 33 3.77 3.68 -3.42
C GLN A 33 2.62 4.49 -2.83
N GLN A 34 2.30 5.64 -3.41
CA GLN A 34 1.19 6.48 -2.93
C GLN A 34 -0.16 5.77 -3.07
N GLN A 35 -0.46 5.20 -4.24
CA GLN A 35 -1.73 4.52 -4.49
C GLN A 35 -1.90 3.24 -3.66
N ALA A 36 -0.79 2.60 -3.27
CA ALA A 36 -0.79 1.45 -2.38
C ALA A 36 -0.88 1.82 -0.88
N GLY A 37 -0.78 3.12 -0.54
CA GLY A 37 -0.66 3.58 0.85
C GLY A 37 0.67 3.18 1.51
N LEU A 38 1.74 3.07 0.70
CA LEU A 38 3.09 2.67 1.10
C LEU A 38 4.08 3.85 1.21
N ASP A 39 3.62 5.08 0.98
CA ASP A 39 4.39 6.33 1.10
C ASP A 39 4.58 6.76 2.57
N TRP A 40 4.91 5.82 3.44
CA TRP A 40 5.19 6.06 4.86
C TRP A 40 6.67 5.93 5.20
N SER A 41 7.06 6.48 6.35
CA SER A 41 8.42 6.38 6.87
C SER A 41 8.46 5.63 8.20
N VAL A 42 9.57 4.93 8.47
CA VAL A 42 9.79 4.26 9.76
C VAL A 42 10.61 5.14 10.68
N SER A 43 10.11 5.38 11.89
CA SER A 43 10.88 5.98 12.97
C SER A 43 11.47 4.90 13.88
N LYS A 44 12.78 4.73 13.87
CA LYS A 44 13.48 3.81 14.78
C LYS A 44 13.53 4.39 16.20
N ARG A 45 13.26 3.58 17.22
CA ARG A 45 13.31 3.95 18.64
C ARG A 45 14.13 2.92 19.43
N PRO A 46 14.94 3.33 20.42
CA PRO A 46 15.58 2.39 21.34
C PRO A 46 14.54 1.56 22.11
N VAL A 47 14.81 0.28 22.33
CA VAL A 47 14.00 -0.56 23.21
C VAL A 47 14.48 -0.38 24.64
N HIS A 48 13.57 -0.07 25.57
CA HIS A 48 13.85 -0.01 27.00
C HIS A 48 13.20 -1.21 27.70
N PHE A 49 14.02 -2.12 28.22
CA PHE A 49 13.56 -3.22 29.08
C PHE A 49 13.60 -2.76 30.54
N ALA A 50 12.49 -2.89 31.26
CA ALA A 50 12.48 -2.82 32.72
C ALA A 50 12.75 -4.23 33.25
N GLY A 51 13.86 -4.38 33.98
CA GLY A 51 14.19 -5.62 34.70
C GLY A 51 13.43 -5.75 36.00
#